data_AF-A0A7D7ZDG0-F1
#
_entry.id   AF-A0A7D7ZDG0-F1
#
_cell.length_a   1.000
_cell.length_b   1.000
_cell.length_c   1.000
_cell.angle_alpha   90.00
_cell.angle_beta   90.00
_cell.angle_gamma   90.00
#
_symmetry.space_group_name_H-M   'P 1'
#
loop_
_entity.id
_entity.type
_entity.pdbx_description
1 polymer ?
#
loop_
_entity_poly.entity_id
_entity_poly.type
_entity_poly.pdbx_seq_one_letter_code
_entity_poly.pdbx_strand_id
1 'polypeptide(L)'
;MNAEQALKGQRIPVQRWGVNELRESPIEWGNIKEPEKTTRKRKKKLLAHQKDALKNVSKGFKKADRGKLIMACRTGKTLTSLKIAEEIVPENGNILFLVPSISLLSQALREWSFETDRGQRNFAVCSDTKVGEKGNIEGINPYDLAFPTTDHNILAQNLKQKAHGRTNIFSTYHSIEIVAKAQELGAPQFDLVICDEAHRTTGVEKEGF
;
A
#
# COMPACT_ATOMS: atom_id res chain seq x y z
N MET A 1 -29.59 18.04 2.74
CA MET A 1 -28.77 17.75 1.55
C MET A 1 -27.32 17.79 2.01
N ASN A 2 -26.68 16.63 2.15
CA ASN A 2 -25.32 16.57 2.72
C ASN A 2 -24.29 16.91 1.64
N ALA A 3 -23.31 17.76 1.95
CA ALA A 3 -22.25 18.16 1.02
C ALA A 3 -21.55 16.95 0.36
N GLU A 4 -21.45 15.83 1.06
CA GLU A 4 -20.87 14.58 0.55
C GLU A 4 -21.74 13.86 -0.50
N GLN A 5 -23.06 13.99 -0.42
CA GLN A 5 -23.97 13.38 -1.39
C GLN A 5 -23.96 14.16 -2.71
N ALA A 6 -23.73 15.47 -2.67
CA ALA A 6 -23.68 16.34 -3.85
C ALA A 6 -22.44 16.09 -4.75
N LEU A 7 -21.45 15.35 -4.25
CA LEU A 7 -20.26 14.96 -5.01
C LEU A 7 -20.48 13.71 -5.89
N LYS A 8 -21.57 12.97 -5.70
CA LYS A 8 -21.86 11.77 -6.49
C LYS A 8 -22.48 12.13 -7.84
N GLY A 9 -22.02 11.50 -8.92
CA GLY A 9 -22.63 11.64 -10.25
C GLY A 9 -22.33 12.97 -10.96
N GLN A 10 -21.29 13.70 -10.54
CA GLN A 10 -20.89 14.93 -11.22
C GLN A 10 -20.32 14.61 -12.62
N ARG A 11 -20.76 15.38 -13.62
CA ARG A 11 -20.29 15.25 -15.01
C ARG A 11 -18.78 15.52 -15.16
N ILE A 12 -18.25 16.41 -14.32
CA ILE A 12 -16.81 16.66 -14.20
C ILE A 12 -16.38 15.98 -12.89
N PRO A 13 -15.39 15.06 -12.90
CA PRO A 13 -14.90 14.44 -11.68
C PRO A 13 -14.36 15.50 -10.71
N VAL A 14 -14.88 15.51 -9.48
CA VAL A 14 -14.42 16.42 -8.42
C VAL A 14 -13.68 15.59 -7.37
N GLN A 15 -12.43 15.98 -7.08
CA GLN A 15 -11.65 15.38 -6.02
C GLN A 15 -11.55 16.32 -4.82
N ARG A 16 -11.84 15.79 -3.62
CA ARG A 16 -11.67 16.52 -2.37
C ARG A 16 -10.31 16.21 -1.77
N TRP A 17 -9.57 17.25 -1.42
CA TRP A 17 -8.32 17.15 -0.67
C TRP A 17 -8.54 17.81 0.69
N GLY A 18 -8.39 17.06 1.77
CA GLY A 18 -8.43 17.64 3.11
C GLY A 18 -7.07 18.23 3.50
N VAL A 19 -7.09 19.02 4.58
CA VAL A 19 -5.89 19.68 5.11
C VAL A 19 -4.86 18.66 5.60
N ASN A 20 -5.31 17.51 6.11
CA ASN A 20 -4.40 16.47 6.60
C ASN A 20 -3.68 15.78 5.43
N GLU A 21 -4.37 15.50 4.33
CA GLU A 21 -3.76 14.96 3.11
C GLU A 21 -2.72 15.92 2.53
N LEU A 22 -2.98 17.23 2.58
CA LEU A 22 -1.99 18.25 2.17
C LEU A 22 -0.78 18.25 3.10
N ARG A 23 -0.95 18.16 4.43
CA ARG A 23 0.17 18.12 5.40
C ARG A 23 1.05 16.87 5.22
N GLU A 24 0.41 15.74 4.97
CA GLU A 24 1.06 14.45 4.80
C GLU A 24 1.57 14.22 3.36
N SER A 25 1.37 15.19 2.47
CA SER A 25 1.82 15.13 1.09
C SER A 25 3.36 15.12 1.01
N PRO A 26 3.92 14.67 -0.13
CA PRO A 26 5.36 14.65 -0.37
C PRO A 26 5.92 16.05 -0.67
N ILE A 27 5.15 17.12 -0.51
CA ILE A 27 5.52 18.49 -0.86
C ILE A 27 6.07 19.21 0.36
N GLU A 28 7.20 19.89 0.18
CA GLU A 28 7.73 20.91 1.09
C GLU A 28 7.03 22.23 0.75
N TRP A 29 5.93 22.50 1.46
CA TRP A 29 5.01 23.60 1.15
C TRP A 29 5.59 25.00 1.35
N GLY A 30 6.76 25.13 1.99
CA GLY A 30 7.54 26.37 2.04
C GLY A 30 6.71 27.63 2.27
N ASN A 31 6.95 28.65 1.46
CA ASN A 31 6.12 29.85 1.41
C ASN A 31 4.94 29.64 0.46
N ILE A 32 3.71 29.61 0.99
CA ILE A 32 2.47 29.44 0.21
C ILE A 32 2.25 30.57 -0.82
N LYS A 33 2.87 31.74 -0.62
CA LYS A 33 2.79 32.87 -1.58
C LYS A 33 3.64 32.66 -2.84
N GLU A 34 4.52 31.67 -2.83
CA GLU A 34 5.44 31.35 -3.93
C GLU A 34 5.32 29.84 -4.27
N PRO A 35 4.14 29.37 -4.71
CA PRO A 35 3.87 27.96 -4.94
C PRO A 35 4.81 27.33 -5.98
N GLU A 36 5.30 28.13 -6.94
CA GLU A 36 6.28 27.74 -7.94
C GLU A 36 7.65 27.33 -7.36
N LYS A 37 7.93 27.71 -6.11
CA LYS A 37 9.17 27.34 -5.41
C LYS A 37 9.01 26.13 -4.49
N THR A 38 7.83 25.51 -4.44
CA THR A 38 7.64 24.29 -3.65
C THR A 38 8.48 23.14 -4.22
N THR A 39 9.04 22.34 -3.32
CA THR A 39 9.90 21.19 -3.69
C THR A 39 9.34 19.90 -3.11
N ARG A 40 9.89 18.76 -3.51
CA ARG A 40 9.52 17.47 -2.92
C ARG A 40 10.35 17.21 -1.66
N LYS A 41 9.71 16.72 -0.61
CA LYS A 41 10.36 16.19 0.60
C LYS A 41 11.42 15.17 0.20
N ARG A 42 12.57 15.21 0.88
CA ARG A 42 13.63 14.23 0.67
C ARG A 42 13.18 12.87 1.23
N LYS A 43 13.50 11.79 0.50
CA LYS A 43 13.27 10.43 0.97
C LYS A 43 14.05 10.15 2.26
N LYS A 44 13.48 9.31 3.11
CA LYS A 44 14.09 8.91 4.38
C LYS A 44 15.32 8.05 4.12
N LYS A 45 16.37 8.28 4.91
CA LYS A 45 17.53 7.39 4.97
C LYS A 45 17.30 6.33 6.04
N LEU A 46 17.66 5.08 5.75
CA LEU A 46 17.57 4.01 6.74
C LEU A 46 18.45 4.30 7.95
N LEU A 47 17.87 4.18 9.13
CA LEU A 47 18.56 4.18 10.42
C LEU A 47 19.36 2.88 10.60
N ALA A 48 20.31 2.86 11.54
CA ALA A 48 21.21 1.72 11.75
C ALA A 48 20.43 0.40 11.98
N HIS A 49 19.44 0.42 12.88
CA HIS A 49 18.62 -0.76 13.18
C HIS A 49 17.79 -1.26 11.98
N GLN A 50 17.41 -0.36 11.07
CA GLN A 50 16.67 -0.72 9.85
C GLN A 50 17.59 -1.36 8.82
N LYS A 51 18.85 -0.90 8.72
CA LYS A 51 19.88 -1.56 7.90
C LYS A 51 20.21 -2.96 8.42
N ASP A 52 20.29 -3.11 9.74
CA ASP A 52 20.48 -4.42 10.37
C ASP A 52 19.30 -5.35 10.12
N ALA A 53 18.07 -4.83 10.24
CA ALA A 53 16.85 -5.57 9.90
C ALA A 53 16.87 -6.03 8.43
N LEU A 54 17.17 -5.15 7.49
CA LEU A 54 17.31 -5.47 6.06
C LEU A 54 18.30 -6.62 5.84
N LYS A 55 19.52 -6.47 6.38
CA LYS A 55 20.60 -7.47 6.25
C LYS A 55 20.20 -8.83 6.84
N ASN A 56 19.56 -8.83 8.00
CA ASN A 56 19.18 -10.05 8.69
C ASN A 56 18.02 -10.76 7.97
N VAL A 57 17.03 -10.01 7.48
CA VAL A 57 15.91 -10.56 6.71
C VAL A 57 16.40 -11.14 5.38
N SER A 58 17.22 -10.41 4.62
CA SER A 58 17.79 -10.93 3.36
C SER A 58 18.65 -12.18 3.56
N LYS A 59 19.35 -12.30 4.70
CA LYS A 59 20.07 -13.53 5.06
C LYS A 59 19.13 -14.66 5.49
N GLY A 60 18.05 -14.34 6.20
CA GLY A 60 17.05 -15.31 6.65
C GLY A 60 16.35 -15.99 5.48
N PHE A 61 15.92 -15.21 4.48
CA PHE A 61 15.26 -15.74 3.29
C PHE A 61 16.14 -16.65 2.41
N LYS A 62 17.46 -16.60 2.55
CA LYS A 62 18.36 -17.57 1.90
C LYS A 62 18.32 -18.97 2.55
N LYS A 63 17.75 -19.08 3.75
CA LYS A 63 17.74 -20.32 4.55
C LYS A 63 16.33 -20.85 4.83
N ALA A 64 15.32 -20.00 4.77
CA ALA A 64 13.94 -20.35 5.06
C ALA A 64 12.96 -19.46 4.31
N ASP A 65 11.79 -19.99 3.97
CA ASP A 65 10.76 -19.26 3.21
C ASP A 65 9.89 -18.36 4.09
N ARG A 66 10.04 -18.43 5.42
CA ARG A 66 9.22 -17.70 6.39
C ARG A 66 10.08 -17.11 7.51
N GLY A 67 9.71 -15.92 7.96
CA GLY A 67 10.36 -15.23 9.07
C GLY A 67 9.44 -14.23 9.77
N LYS A 68 9.88 -13.72 10.92
CA LYS A 68 9.20 -12.67 11.67
C LYS A 68 10.13 -11.49 11.86
N LEU A 69 9.68 -10.30 11.47
CA LEU A 69 10.36 -9.04 11.75
C LEU A 69 9.70 -8.37 12.96
N ILE A 70 10.36 -8.46 14.11
CA ILE A 70 9.89 -7.86 15.36
C ILE A 70 10.58 -6.51 15.54
N MET A 71 9.79 -5.45 15.56
CA MET A 71 10.25 -4.08 15.73
C MET A 71 9.28 -3.34 16.65
N ALA A 72 9.79 -2.46 17.51
CA ALA A 72 8.94 -1.63 18.35
C ALA A 72 8.08 -0.66 17.51
N CYS A 73 6.92 -0.26 18.04
CA CYS A 73 6.06 0.72 17.38
C CYS A 73 6.82 2.01 17.05
N ARG A 74 6.50 2.63 15.91
CA ARG A 74 7.12 3.89 15.42
C ARG A 74 8.61 3.82 15.06
N THR A 75 9.23 2.65 15.03
CA THR A 75 10.64 2.49 14.58
C THR A 75 10.80 2.41 13.06
N GLY A 76 9.73 2.64 12.30
CA GLY A 76 9.72 2.65 10.83
C GLY A 76 9.62 1.26 10.21
N LYS A 77 8.77 0.37 10.76
CA LYS A 77 8.51 -0.98 10.22
C LYS A 77 8.06 -0.94 8.76
N THR A 78 7.17 -0.01 8.40
CA THR A 78 6.64 0.15 7.04
C THR A 78 7.70 0.58 6.03
N LEU A 79 8.57 1.54 6.40
CA LEU A 79 9.73 1.92 5.56
C LEU A 79 10.71 0.75 5.43
N THR A 80 10.95 0.04 6.53
CA THR A 80 11.87 -1.11 6.55
C THR A 80 11.35 -2.24 5.66
N SER A 81 10.04 -2.52 5.68
CA SER A 81 9.45 -3.56 4.83
C SER A 81 9.49 -3.21 3.35
N LEU A 82 9.33 -1.92 2.98
CA LEU A 82 9.58 -1.45 1.61
C LEU A 82 11.02 -1.75 1.18
N LYS A 83 12.01 -1.34 1.97
CA LYS A 83 13.42 -1.54 1.61
C LYS A 83 13.82 -3.01 1.55
N ILE A 84 13.21 -3.86 2.38
CA ILE A 84 13.33 -5.31 2.28
C ILE A 84 12.76 -5.81 0.96
N ALA A 85 11.55 -5.40 0.59
CA ALA A 85 10.91 -5.82 -0.65
C ALA A 85 11.73 -5.37 -1.88
N GLU A 86 12.28 -4.15 -1.88
CA GLU A 86 13.16 -3.64 -2.94
C GLU A 86 14.47 -4.44 -3.08
N GLU A 87 14.95 -5.07 -2.00
CA GLU A 87 16.19 -5.84 -1.98
C GLU A 87 15.97 -7.29 -2.44
N ILE A 88 14.89 -7.94 -1.99
CA ILE A 88 14.74 -9.40 -2.17
C ILE A 88 13.83 -9.80 -3.33
N VAL A 89 12.88 -8.93 -3.72
CA VAL A 89 11.94 -9.23 -4.80
C VAL A 89 12.56 -8.79 -6.12
N PRO A 90 12.50 -9.58 -7.21
CA PRO A 90 13.00 -9.16 -8.52
C PRO A 90 12.24 -7.92 -9.04
N GLU A 91 12.82 -7.21 -10.02
CA GLU A 91 12.24 -5.95 -10.51
C GLU A 91 10.82 -6.10 -11.07
N ASN A 92 10.46 -7.24 -11.65
CA ASN A 92 9.09 -7.53 -12.14
C ASN A 92 8.32 -8.50 -11.22
N GLY A 93 8.74 -8.60 -9.96
CA GLY A 93 8.11 -9.48 -8.98
C GLY A 93 6.81 -8.90 -8.39
N ASN A 94 6.07 -9.74 -7.69
CA ASN A 94 4.77 -9.46 -7.11
C ASN A 94 4.82 -9.55 -5.58
N ILE A 95 4.30 -8.53 -4.91
CA ILE A 95 4.30 -8.39 -3.45
C ILE A 95 2.87 -8.29 -2.96
N LEU A 96 2.49 -9.09 -1.97
CA LEU A 96 1.24 -8.93 -1.23
C LEU A 96 1.52 -8.30 0.14
N PHE A 97 0.91 -7.16 0.42
CA PHE A 97 0.98 -6.46 1.71
C PHE A 97 -0.39 -6.50 2.39
N LEU A 98 -0.47 -7.22 3.51
CA LEU A 98 -1.68 -7.41 4.29
C LEU A 98 -1.69 -6.51 5.53
N VAL A 99 -2.83 -5.87 5.77
CA VAL A 99 -3.07 -4.99 6.91
C VAL A 99 -4.44 -5.26 7.56
N PRO A 100 -4.67 -4.88 8.82
CA PRO A 100 -5.96 -5.11 9.48
C PRO A 100 -7.04 -4.08 9.17
N SER A 101 -6.72 -2.92 8.57
CA SER A 101 -7.71 -1.86 8.30
C SER A 101 -7.40 -1.04 7.05
N ILE A 102 -8.43 -0.38 6.51
CA ILE A 102 -8.31 0.53 5.35
C ILE A 102 -7.43 1.74 5.69
N SER A 103 -7.46 2.24 6.93
CA SER A 103 -6.60 3.35 7.35
C SER A 103 -5.12 2.95 7.29
N LEU A 104 -4.77 1.76 7.80
CA LEU A 104 -3.41 1.24 7.72
C LEU A 104 -3.00 0.90 6.29
N LEU A 105 -3.94 0.46 5.45
CA LEU A 105 -3.71 0.26 4.01
C LEU A 105 -3.26 1.58 3.37
N SER A 106 -4.01 2.64 3.63
CA SER A 106 -3.76 3.97 3.09
C SER A 106 -2.43 4.55 3.54
N GLN A 107 -2.08 4.36 4.81
CA GLN A 107 -0.78 4.76 5.35
C GLN A 107 0.37 3.98 4.73
N ALA A 108 0.25 2.65 4.64
CA ALA A 108 1.29 1.78 4.08
C ALA A 108 1.54 2.10 2.61
N LEU A 109 0.46 2.22 1.82
CA LEU A 109 0.52 2.57 0.42
C LEU A 109 1.19 3.93 0.21
N ARG A 110 0.77 4.96 0.96
CA ARG A 110 1.35 6.31 0.81
C ARG A 110 2.84 6.33 1.16
N GLU A 111 3.22 5.69 2.26
CA GLU A 111 4.63 5.56 2.65
C GLU A 111 5.44 4.84 1.57
N TRP A 112 4.91 3.74 1.01
CA TRP A 112 5.57 3.00 -0.07
C TRP A 112 5.67 3.81 -1.37
N SER A 113 4.61 4.55 -1.75
CA SER A 113 4.60 5.43 -2.92
C SER A 113 5.57 6.60 -2.78
N PHE A 114 5.72 7.13 -1.57
CA PHE A 114 6.63 8.24 -1.32
C PHE A 114 8.10 7.82 -1.25
N GLU A 115 8.39 6.71 -0.56
CA GLU A 115 9.74 6.31 -0.20
C GLU A 115 10.39 5.30 -1.17
N THR A 116 9.65 4.81 -2.17
CA THR A 116 10.19 3.88 -3.19
C THR A 116 11.30 4.56 -4.00
N ASP A 117 12.40 3.85 -4.24
CA ASP A 117 13.46 4.25 -5.16
C ASP A 117 13.36 3.55 -6.52
N ARG A 118 12.38 2.66 -6.69
CA ARG A 118 12.23 1.78 -7.84
C ARG A 118 10.86 1.96 -8.51
N GLY A 119 10.76 1.57 -9.78
CA GLY A 119 9.47 1.50 -10.46
C GLY A 119 8.55 0.52 -9.74
N GLN A 120 7.31 0.93 -9.50
CA GLN A 120 6.31 0.07 -8.88
C GLN A 120 4.91 0.37 -9.44
N ARG A 121 4.06 -0.66 -9.41
CA ARG A 121 2.64 -0.59 -9.72
C ARG A 121 1.86 -1.02 -8.50
N ASN A 122 1.06 -0.12 -7.94
CA ASN A 122 0.33 -0.38 -6.70
C ASN A 122 -1.16 -0.67 -6.96
N PHE A 123 -1.67 -1.71 -6.32
CA PHE A 123 -3.08 -2.05 -6.27
C PHE A 123 -3.59 -1.95 -4.85
N ALA A 124 -4.82 -1.49 -4.68
CA ALA A 124 -5.52 -1.59 -3.40
C ALA A 124 -6.76 -2.49 -3.57
N VAL A 125 -6.80 -3.56 -2.78
CA VAL A 125 -7.90 -4.51 -2.74
C VAL A 125 -8.70 -4.26 -1.48
N CYS A 126 -9.96 -3.90 -1.65
CA CYS A 126 -10.88 -3.58 -0.56
C CYS A 126 -12.16 -4.39 -0.72
N SER A 127 -12.84 -4.69 0.39
CA SER A 127 -14.14 -5.36 0.39
C SER A 127 -15.32 -4.38 0.38
N ASP A 128 -15.07 -3.09 0.66
CA ASP A 128 -16.10 -2.06 0.62
C ASP A 128 -16.39 -1.66 -0.84
N THR A 129 -17.57 -2.01 -1.33
CA THR A 129 -18.04 -1.71 -2.68
C THR A 129 -18.05 -0.19 -2.98
N LYS A 130 -18.16 0.67 -1.96
CA LYS A 130 -18.08 2.13 -2.14
C LYS A 130 -16.72 2.59 -2.63
N VAL A 131 -15.65 1.83 -2.35
CA VAL A 131 -14.31 2.08 -2.86
C VAL A 131 -14.23 1.78 -4.35
N GLY A 132 -14.82 0.65 -4.77
CA GLY A 132 -14.87 0.25 -6.18
C GLY A 132 -15.68 1.21 -7.05
N GLU A 133 -16.80 1.73 -6.54
CA GLU A 133 -17.66 2.68 -7.28
C GLU A 133 -17.07 4.09 -7.39
N LYS A 134 -16.37 4.57 -6.36
CA LYS A 134 -15.82 5.94 -6.34
C LYS A 134 -14.41 6.04 -6.90
N GLY A 135 -13.72 4.90 -7.11
CA GLY A 135 -12.31 4.87 -7.48
C GLY A 135 -11.40 5.56 -6.47
N ASN A 136 -11.87 5.80 -5.24
CA ASN A 136 -11.20 6.62 -4.25
C ASN A 136 -11.33 5.97 -2.88
N ILE A 137 -10.19 5.72 -2.25
CA ILE A 137 -10.10 5.24 -0.87
C ILE A 137 -9.76 6.45 -0.02
N GLU A 138 -10.48 6.65 1.08
CA GLU A 138 -10.22 7.79 1.97
C GLU A 138 -8.76 7.79 2.44
N GLY A 139 -8.08 8.93 2.22
CA GLY A 139 -6.66 9.06 2.55
C GLY A 139 -5.70 8.47 1.51
N ILE A 140 -6.15 7.98 0.36
CA ILE A 140 -5.28 7.58 -0.75
C ILE A 140 -5.44 8.55 -1.92
N ASN A 141 -4.32 8.97 -2.50
CA ASN A 141 -4.31 9.72 -3.74
C ASN A 141 -4.48 8.76 -4.93
N PRO A 142 -5.42 8.98 -5.87
CA PRO A 142 -5.54 8.16 -7.08
C PRO A 142 -4.24 8.02 -7.87
N TYR A 143 -3.33 9.01 -7.83
CA TYR A 143 -2.02 8.91 -8.48
C TYR A 143 -1.08 7.90 -7.83
N ASP A 144 -1.28 7.58 -6.55
CA ASP A 144 -0.51 6.55 -5.83
C ASP A 144 -1.01 5.12 -6.14
N LEU A 145 -2.16 5.01 -6.82
CA LEU A 145 -2.82 3.76 -7.19
C LEU A 145 -2.83 3.56 -8.70
N ALA A 146 -2.46 2.36 -9.13
CA ALA A 146 -2.81 1.92 -10.47
C ALA A 146 -4.31 1.56 -10.55
N PHE A 147 -4.86 0.92 -9.51
CA PHE A 147 -6.26 0.51 -9.49
C PHE A 147 -6.78 0.13 -8.08
N PRO A 148 -7.85 0.76 -7.56
CA PRO A 148 -8.65 0.20 -6.47
C PRO A 148 -9.68 -0.81 -7.01
N THR A 149 -9.78 -2.00 -6.41
CA THR A 149 -10.76 -3.03 -6.83
C THR A 149 -11.38 -3.79 -5.68
N THR A 150 -12.64 -4.16 -5.86
CA THR A 150 -13.36 -5.17 -5.07
C THR A 150 -13.65 -6.44 -5.88
N ASP A 151 -13.30 -6.47 -7.17
CA ASP A 151 -13.58 -7.55 -8.11
C ASP A 151 -12.31 -8.35 -8.43
N HIS A 152 -12.37 -9.67 -8.21
CA HIS A 152 -11.28 -10.59 -8.48
C HIS A 152 -11.01 -10.78 -9.97
N ASN A 153 -12.00 -10.61 -10.85
CA ASN A 153 -11.83 -10.71 -12.31
C ASN A 153 -11.01 -9.55 -12.82
N ILE A 154 -11.38 -8.34 -12.40
CA ILE A 154 -10.66 -7.12 -12.76
C ILE A 154 -9.23 -7.16 -12.20
N LEU A 155 -9.06 -7.62 -10.96
CA LEU A 155 -7.74 -7.81 -10.36
C LEU A 155 -6.89 -8.79 -11.18
N ALA A 156 -7.42 -9.97 -11.51
CA ALA A 156 -6.70 -10.98 -12.29
C ALA A 156 -6.31 -10.47 -13.68
N GLN A 157 -7.23 -9.81 -14.38
CA GLN A 157 -6.95 -9.22 -15.70
C GLN A 157 -5.83 -8.19 -15.63
N ASN A 158 -5.85 -7.31 -14.62
CA ASN A 158 -4.83 -6.28 -14.47
C ASN A 158 -3.47 -6.85 -14.06
N LEU A 159 -3.43 -7.86 -13.18
CA LEU A 159 -2.18 -8.48 -12.72
C LEU A 159 -1.52 -9.35 -13.79
N LYS A 160 -2.27 -9.82 -14.80
CA LYS A 160 -1.71 -10.55 -15.96
C LYS A 160 -1.00 -9.63 -16.96
N GLN A 161 -1.28 -8.33 -16.94
CA GLN A 161 -0.61 -7.38 -17.84
C GLN A 161 0.83 -7.19 -17.41
N LYS A 162 1.76 -7.15 -18.38
CA LYS A 162 3.16 -6.86 -18.11
C LYS A 162 3.29 -5.49 -17.45
N ALA A 163 3.94 -5.46 -16.29
CA ALA A 163 4.26 -4.23 -15.58
C ALA A 163 5.74 -3.86 -15.79
N HIS A 164 6.03 -2.56 -15.76
CA HIS A 164 7.39 -2.06 -15.56
C HIS A 164 7.60 -1.86 -14.06
N GLY A 165 8.51 -2.63 -13.47
CA GLY A 165 8.77 -2.57 -12.03
C GLY A 165 7.86 -3.49 -11.21
N ARG A 166 7.99 -3.41 -9.88
CA ARG A 166 7.39 -4.37 -8.96
C ARG A 166 5.89 -4.13 -8.83
N THR A 167 5.11 -5.19 -8.76
CA THR A 167 3.67 -5.09 -8.56
C THR A 167 3.33 -5.31 -7.09
N ASN A 168 2.81 -4.28 -6.42
CA ASN A 168 2.43 -4.33 -5.02
C ASN A 168 0.91 -4.39 -4.89
N ILE A 169 0.41 -5.39 -4.17
CA ILE A 169 -1.00 -5.57 -3.86
C ILE A 169 -1.18 -5.29 -2.38
N PHE A 170 -1.78 -4.15 -2.06
CA PHE A 170 -2.16 -3.80 -0.69
C PHE A 170 -3.58 -4.29 -0.46
N SER A 171 -3.78 -5.12 0.55
CA SER A 171 -5.09 -5.68 0.86
C SER A 171 -5.34 -5.69 2.36
N THR A 172 -6.60 -5.54 2.75
CA THR A 172 -6.96 -5.86 4.13
C THR A 172 -7.07 -7.37 4.31
N TYR A 173 -6.88 -7.87 5.53
CA TYR A 173 -7.10 -9.30 5.81
C TYR A 173 -8.51 -9.77 5.41
N HIS A 174 -9.54 -8.94 5.61
CA HIS A 174 -10.92 -9.24 5.21
C HIS A 174 -11.12 -9.35 3.70
N SER A 175 -10.22 -8.76 2.90
CA SER A 175 -10.30 -8.74 1.45
C SER A 175 -9.36 -9.76 0.78
N ILE A 176 -8.71 -10.62 1.57
CA ILE A 176 -7.74 -11.60 1.04
C ILE A 176 -8.39 -12.64 0.10
N GLU A 177 -9.66 -12.98 0.32
CA GLU A 177 -10.39 -13.91 -0.56
C GLU A 177 -10.50 -13.40 -2.00
N ILE A 178 -10.58 -12.08 -2.20
CA ILE A 178 -10.61 -11.48 -3.55
C ILE A 178 -9.27 -11.74 -4.26
N VAL A 179 -8.16 -11.63 -3.52
CA VAL A 179 -6.82 -11.93 -4.03
C VAL A 179 -6.69 -13.42 -4.35
N ALA A 180 -7.17 -14.29 -3.46
CA ALA A 180 -7.14 -15.74 -3.67
C ALA A 180 -7.94 -16.16 -4.93
N LYS A 181 -9.17 -15.65 -5.08
CA LYS A 181 -10.00 -15.88 -6.29
C LYS A 181 -9.32 -15.33 -7.55
N ALA A 182 -8.62 -14.20 -7.47
CA ALA A 182 -7.87 -13.69 -8.62
C ALA A 182 -6.71 -14.64 -9.02
N GLN A 183 -6.06 -15.29 -8.06
CA GLN A 183 -5.03 -16.30 -8.33
C GLN A 183 -5.62 -17.57 -8.96
N GLU A 184 -6.82 -18.01 -8.54
CA GLU A 184 -7.55 -19.12 -9.20
C GLU A 184 -7.85 -18.81 -10.67
N LEU A 185 -8.06 -17.54 -11.01
CA LEU A 185 -8.22 -17.06 -12.38
C LEU A 185 -6.89 -16.86 -13.13
N GLY A 186 -5.74 -17.21 -12.54
CA GLY A 186 -4.42 -17.14 -13.15
C GLY A 186 -3.68 -15.82 -12.94
N ALA A 187 -4.00 -15.04 -11.91
CA ALA A 187 -3.09 -14.00 -11.43
C ALA A 187 -1.76 -14.63 -10.95
N PRO A 188 -0.62 -13.92 -11.08
CA PRO A 188 0.68 -14.46 -10.72
C PRO A 188 0.80 -14.79 -9.22
N GLN A 189 1.74 -15.67 -8.90
CA GLN A 189 2.15 -15.92 -7.52
C GLN A 189 2.94 -14.74 -6.94
N PHE A 190 2.99 -14.65 -5.62
CA PHE A 190 3.72 -13.62 -4.90
C PHE A 190 5.13 -14.10 -4.57
N ASP A 191 6.13 -13.27 -4.88
CA ASP A 191 7.52 -13.46 -4.47
C ASP A 191 7.71 -13.12 -2.98
N LEU A 192 6.86 -12.25 -2.44
CA LEU A 192 6.88 -11.85 -1.03
C LEU A 192 5.47 -11.56 -0.51
N VAL A 193 5.16 -12.11 0.66
CA VAL A 193 3.95 -11.76 1.42
C VAL A 193 4.36 -11.10 2.73
N ILE A 194 3.89 -9.88 2.96
CA ILE A 194 4.10 -9.12 4.18
C ILE A 194 2.79 -9.09 4.96
N CYS A 195 2.82 -9.64 6.17
CA CYS A 195 1.69 -9.64 7.11
C CYS A 195 1.93 -8.59 8.20
N ASP A 196 1.33 -7.41 8.06
CA ASP A 196 1.41 -6.39 9.09
C ASP A 196 0.38 -6.61 10.20
N GLU A 197 0.75 -6.28 11.43
CA GLU A 197 -0.03 -6.62 12.62
C GLU A 197 -0.42 -8.12 12.71
N ALA A 198 0.48 -9.00 12.27
CA ALA A 198 0.26 -10.46 12.25
C ALA A 198 -0.06 -11.08 13.62
N HIS A 199 0.17 -10.38 14.73
CA HIS A 199 -0.31 -10.84 16.04
C HIS A 199 -1.84 -10.89 16.13
N ARG A 200 -2.56 -10.23 15.21
CA ARG A 200 -4.02 -10.26 15.10
C ARG A 200 -4.55 -11.42 14.26
N THR A 201 -3.68 -12.20 13.60
CA THR A 201 -4.10 -13.29 12.71
C THR A 201 -4.28 -14.63 13.42
N THR A 202 -4.19 -14.66 14.75
CA THR A 202 -4.33 -15.89 15.56
C THR A 202 -5.78 -16.20 15.96
N GLY A 203 -6.78 -15.60 15.29
CA GLY A 203 -8.19 -15.99 15.42
C GLY A 203 -8.86 -15.64 16.74
N VAL A 204 -8.27 -14.76 17.56
CA VAL A 204 -8.98 -14.26 18.75
C VAL A 204 -9.97 -13.20 18.28
N GLU A 205 -11.21 -13.61 18.03
CA GLU A 205 -12.34 -12.70 17.92
C GLU A 205 -12.35 -11.82 19.17
N LYS A 206 -12.06 -10.53 19.01
CA LYS A 206 -12.47 -9.57 20.03
C LYS A 206 -13.98 -9.43 19.86
N GLU A 207 -14.73 -10.11 20.72
CA GLU A 207 -16.12 -9.75 20.99
C GLU A 207 -16.19 -8.23 21.27
N GLY A 208 -17.05 -7.54 20.53
CA GLY A 208 -17.55 -6.21 20.86
C GLY A 208 -16.68 -5.03 20.40
N PHE A 209 -17.05 -4.47 19.25
CA PHE A 209 -17.32 -3.03 19.10
C PHE A 209 -18.49 -2.84 18.14
#